data_AF-A0A925N2A1-F1
#
_entry.id   AF-A0A925N2A1-F1
#
_cell.length_a   1.000
_cell.length_b   1.000
_cell.length_c   1.000
_cell.angle_alpha   90.00
_cell.angle_beta   90.00
_cell.angle_gamma   90.00
#
_symmetry.space_group_name_H-M   'P 1'
#
loop_
_entity.id
_entity.type
_entity.pdbx_description
1 polymer ?
#
loop_
_entity_poly.entity_id
_entity_poly.type
_entity_poly.pdbx_seq_one_letter_code
_entity_poly.pdbx_strand_id
1 'polypeptide(L)'
;MSASLHDAAQSCLEASSPQDKVARTLAVTAAFCRGDLKIPEDVPLPDPIRMPGRPSKPALVHPRDLPKRGLGSNEGRAAFIHAIAHIEFNAIDLAWDAVYRFRGLPDAYYADWVGVAND
;
A
#
# COMPACT_ATOMS: atom_id res chain seq x y z
N MET A 1 21.63 0.79 -13.67
CA MET A 1 20.50 -0.13 -13.90
C MET A 1 19.27 0.56 -13.34
N SER A 2 18.20 0.77 -14.12
CA SER A 2 16.93 1.26 -13.54
C SER A 2 16.39 0.21 -12.59
N ALA A 3 15.85 0.65 -11.45
CA ALA A 3 15.12 -0.22 -10.55
C ALA A 3 13.80 -0.69 -11.20
N SER A 4 13.41 -1.92 -10.90
CA SER A 4 12.13 -2.51 -11.34
C SER A 4 10.97 -1.91 -10.54
N LEU A 5 9.86 -1.59 -11.20
CA LEU A 5 8.62 -1.17 -10.53
C LEU A 5 8.11 -2.27 -9.59
N HIS A 6 8.27 -3.53 -9.96
CA HIS A 6 7.82 -4.65 -9.13
C HIS A 6 8.64 -4.79 -7.85
N ASP A 7 9.97 -4.63 -7.93
CA ASP A 7 10.83 -4.65 -6.73
C ASP A 7 10.52 -3.46 -5.81
N ALA A 8 10.21 -2.30 -6.42
CA ALA A 8 9.78 -1.12 -5.68
C ALA A 8 8.43 -1.34 -4.98
N ALA A 9 7.47 -1.99 -5.66
CA ALA A 9 6.18 -2.36 -5.06
C ALA A 9 6.34 -3.35 -3.90
N GLN A 10 7.25 -4.33 -4.03
CA GLN A 10 7.58 -5.24 -2.93
C GLN A 10 8.11 -4.49 -1.71
N SER A 11 9.03 -3.55 -1.93
CA SER A 11 9.60 -2.70 -0.87
C SER A 11 8.52 -1.87 -0.14
N CYS A 12 7.49 -1.39 -0.86
CA CYS A 12 6.34 -0.74 -0.24
C CYS A 12 5.50 -1.71 0.61
N LEU A 13 5.25 -2.92 0.11
CA LEU A 13 4.51 -3.96 0.82
C LEU A 13 5.21 -4.43 2.09
N GLU A 14 6.54 -4.45 2.10
CA GLU A 14 7.33 -4.86 3.27
C GLU A 14 7.37 -3.79 4.38
N ALA A 15 6.97 -2.54 4.07
CA ALA A 15 6.97 -1.45 5.03
C ALA A 15 6.01 -1.72 6.20
N SER A 16 6.56 -1.78 7.41
CA SER A 16 5.82 -2.20 8.61
C SER A 16 5.32 -1.05 9.48
N SER A 17 5.71 0.19 9.20
CA SER A 17 5.19 1.37 9.91
C SER A 17 4.38 2.27 8.95
N PRO A 18 3.37 3.01 9.44
CA PRO A 18 2.64 3.98 8.63
C PRO A 18 3.56 5.01 7.98
N GLN A 19 4.53 5.53 8.73
CA GLN A 19 5.46 6.56 8.24
C GLN A 19 6.34 6.02 7.12
N ASP A 20 6.93 4.83 7.29
CA ASP A 20 7.77 4.20 6.27
C ASP A 20 6.95 3.86 5.02
N LYS A 21 5.73 3.34 5.19
CA LYS A 21 4.85 2.98 4.07
C LYS A 21 4.49 4.19 3.22
N VAL A 22 4.08 5.30 3.86
CA VAL A 22 3.79 6.56 3.16
C VAL A 22 5.05 7.10 2.49
N ALA A 23 6.19 7.14 3.20
CA ALA A 23 7.43 7.67 2.65
C ALA A 23 7.91 6.90 1.40
N ARG A 24 7.86 5.56 1.44
CA ARG A 24 8.21 4.71 0.30
C ARG A 24 7.24 4.88 -0.84
N THR A 25 5.95 4.89 -0.55
CA THR A 25 4.90 5.08 -1.56
C THR A 25 5.12 6.38 -2.32
N LEU A 26 5.30 7.51 -1.61
CA LEU A 26 5.57 8.81 -2.24
C LEU A 26 6.87 8.79 -3.06
N ALA A 27 7.93 8.17 -2.56
CA ALA A 27 9.21 8.08 -3.27
C ALA A 27 9.13 7.23 -4.54
N VAL A 28 8.46 6.07 -4.47
CA VAL A 28 8.26 5.15 -5.59
C VAL A 28 7.35 5.79 -6.64
N THR A 29 6.24 6.40 -6.24
CA THR A 29 5.36 7.13 -7.16
C THR A 29 6.11 8.26 -7.87
N ALA A 30 6.90 9.05 -7.14
CA ALA A 30 7.69 10.11 -7.75
C ALA A 30 8.73 9.56 -8.75
N ALA A 31 9.38 8.44 -8.45
CA ALA A 31 10.30 7.78 -9.37
C ALA A 31 9.59 7.21 -10.61
N PHE A 32 8.40 6.62 -10.42
CA PHE A 32 7.55 6.14 -11.49
C PHE A 32 7.14 7.28 -12.45
N CYS A 33 6.64 8.40 -11.91
CA CYS A 33 6.24 9.56 -12.72
C CYS A 33 7.39 10.20 -13.50
N ARG A 34 8.64 10.07 -13.03
CA ARG A 34 9.84 10.52 -13.77
C ARG A 34 10.31 9.53 -14.84
N GLY A 35 9.74 8.32 -14.89
CA GLY A 35 10.19 7.25 -15.77
C GLY A 35 11.49 6.57 -15.30
N ASP A 36 11.85 6.73 -14.02
CA ASP A 36 13.09 6.15 -13.47
C ASP A 36 12.94 4.63 -13.24
N LEU A 37 11.70 4.15 -13.09
CA LEU A 37 11.35 2.75 -12.85
C LEU A 37 10.97 2.06 -14.16
N LYS A 38 11.48 0.85 -14.35
CA LYS A 38 11.12 0.01 -15.50
C LYS A 38 10.01 -0.97 -15.13
N ILE A 39 9.11 -1.19 -16.06
CA ILE A 39 8.13 -2.29 -16.02
C ILE A 39 8.70 -3.37 -16.93
N PRO A 40 9.29 -4.45 -16.39
CA PRO A 40 9.91 -5.44 -17.26
C PRO A 40 8.84 -6.38 -17.84
N GLU A 41 8.95 -6.69 -19.13
CA GLU A 41 7.97 -7.52 -19.86
C GLU A 41 8.11 -9.03 -19.57
N ASP A 42 9.32 -9.48 -19.27
CA ASP A 42 9.66 -10.90 -19.08
C ASP A 42 10.22 -11.13 -17.66
N VAL A 43 9.35 -10.99 -16.66
CA VAL A 43 9.69 -11.18 -15.24
C VAL A 43 9.19 -12.53 -14.77
N PRO A 44 9.97 -13.28 -13.97
CA PRO A 44 9.46 -14.48 -13.31
C PRO A 44 8.20 -14.19 -12.50
N LEU A 45 7.43 -15.24 -12.25
CA LEU A 45 6.27 -15.16 -11.37
C LEU A 45 6.68 -14.56 -10.02
N PRO A 46 5.86 -13.67 -9.43
CA PRO A 46 6.17 -13.08 -8.14
C PRO A 46 6.29 -14.16 -7.07
N ASP A 47 7.20 -13.95 -6.12
CA ASP A 47 7.19 -14.75 -4.91
C ASP A 47 5.84 -14.60 -4.19
N PRO A 48 5.32 -15.67 -3.55
CA PRO A 48 4.04 -15.60 -2.87
C PRO A 48 4.01 -14.51 -1.80
N ILE A 49 3.17 -13.48 -2.00
CA ILE A 49 2.85 -12.53 -0.94
C ILE A 49 1.97 -13.24 0.09
N ARG A 50 2.37 -13.14 1.37
CA ARG A 50 1.52 -13.53 2.49
C ARG A 50 0.80 -12.31 3.06
N MET A 51 1.39 -11.68 4.06
CA MET A 51 0.84 -10.51 4.74
C MET A 51 1.72 -9.30 4.42
N PRO A 52 1.15 -8.16 4.02
CA PRO A 52 1.90 -6.93 3.96
C PRO A 52 2.43 -6.56 5.35
N GLY A 53 3.50 -5.77 5.35
CA GLY A 53 4.10 -5.18 6.53
C GLY A 53 3.05 -4.41 7.31
N ARG A 54 2.96 -4.73 8.60
CA ARG A 54 2.01 -4.11 9.52
C ARG A 54 2.68 -3.76 10.84
N PRO A 55 2.26 -2.68 11.50
CA PRO A 55 2.79 -2.33 12.81
C PRO A 55 2.34 -3.36 13.86
N SER A 56 3.09 -3.46 14.95
CA SER A 56 2.77 -4.36 16.07
C SER A 56 1.50 -3.95 16.82
N LYS A 57 1.06 -2.69 16.66
CA LYS A 57 -0.17 -2.13 17.21
C LYS A 57 -0.89 -1.29 16.15
N PRO A 58 -2.24 -1.18 16.22
CA PRO A 58 -3.13 -1.86 17.16
C PRO A 58 -3.22 -3.38 16.91
N ALA A 59 -3.66 -4.12 17.92
CA ALA A 59 -3.84 -5.57 17.78
C ALA A 59 -4.98 -5.87 16.78
N LEU A 60 -4.77 -6.85 15.92
CA LEU A 60 -5.82 -7.33 15.03
C LEU A 60 -6.83 -8.13 15.84
N VAL A 61 -8.07 -7.63 15.90
CA VAL A 61 -9.18 -8.26 16.64
C VAL A 61 -10.31 -8.65 15.68
N HIS A 62 -11.21 -9.53 16.11
CA HIS A 62 -12.38 -9.86 15.31
C HIS A 62 -13.28 -8.61 15.15
N PRO A 63 -13.98 -8.39 14.02
CA PRO A 63 -14.81 -7.21 13.81
C PRO A 63 -15.84 -6.92 14.91
N ARG A 64 -16.36 -7.97 15.56
CA ARG A 64 -17.29 -7.90 16.71
C ARG A 64 -16.66 -7.27 17.97
N ASP A 65 -15.34 -7.30 18.09
CA ASP A 65 -14.58 -6.79 19.22
C ASP A 65 -14.09 -5.35 18.98
N LEU A 66 -14.39 -4.77 17.81
CA LEU A 66 -14.04 -3.38 17.52
C LEU A 66 -14.84 -2.40 18.38
N PRO A 67 -14.22 -1.34 18.91
CA PRO A 67 -14.93 -0.28 19.62
C PRO A 67 -16.00 0.37 18.74
N LYS A 68 -17.14 0.73 19.35
CA LYS A 68 -18.18 1.50 18.65
C LYS A 68 -17.65 2.91 18.33
N ARG A 69 -17.79 3.30 17.07
CA ARG A 69 -17.40 4.62 16.55
C ARG A 69 -18.63 5.53 16.58
N GLY A 70 -18.46 6.79 16.97
CA GLY A 70 -19.55 7.77 17.00
C GLY A 70 -19.03 9.20 16.89
N LEU A 71 -19.82 10.12 16.33
CA LEU A 71 -19.40 11.51 16.10
C LEU A 71 -19.73 12.46 17.26
N GLY A 72 -20.35 11.96 18.32
CA GLY A 72 -20.90 12.76 19.42
C GLY A 72 -19.89 13.24 20.47
N SER A 73 -18.65 12.71 20.48
CA SER A 73 -17.60 13.14 21.41
C SER A 73 -16.26 13.35 20.68
N ASN A 74 -15.27 13.93 21.35
CA ASN A 74 -13.93 14.09 20.78
C ASN A 74 -13.24 12.74 20.57
N GLU A 75 -13.40 11.82 21.52
CA GLU A 75 -12.86 10.46 21.49
C GLU A 75 -13.50 9.66 20.36
N GLY A 76 -14.82 9.78 20.20
CA GLY A 76 -15.53 9.11 19.11
C GLY A 76 -15.11 9.62 17.73
N ARG A 77 -14.91 10.94 17.57
CA ARG A 77 -14.36 11.54 16.35
C ARG A 77 -12.92 11.09 16.07
N ALA A 78 -12.08 11.02 17.10
CA ALA A 78 -10.71 10.50 16.97
C ALA A 78 -10.72 9.02 16.53
N ALA A 79 -11.57 8.19 17.12
CA ALA A 79 -11.72 6.78 16.71
C ALA A 79 -12.23 6.63 15.28
N PHE A 80 -13.11 7.54 14.82
CA PHE A 80 -13.58 7.58 13.44
C PHE A 80 -12.46 7.93 12.46
N ILE A 81 -11.69 8.98 12.72
CA ILE A 81 -10.54 9.37 11.88
C ILE A 81 -9.48 8.26 11.85
N HIS A 82 -9.18 7.65 13.00
CA HIS A 82 -8.25 6.53 13.09
C HIS A 82 -8.71 5.34 12.23
N ALA A 83 -10.01 5.05 12.20
CA ALA A 83 -10.55 4.00 11.35
C ALA A 83 -10.39 4.30 9.86
N ILE A 84 -10.59 5.55 9.43
CA ILE A 84 -10.33 5.97 8.04
C ILE A 84 -8.85 5.77 7.71
N ALA A 85 -7.94 6.23 8.58
CA ALA A 85 -6.51 6.03 8.37
C ALA A 85 -6.11 4.55 8.22
N HIS A 86 -6.79 3.64 8.92
CA HIS A 86 -6.60 2.19 8.74
C HIS A 86 -7.12 1.67 7.40
N ILE A 87 -8.23 2.21 6.89
CA ILE A 87 -8.76 1.86 5.57
C ILE A 87 -7.76 2.30 4.49
N GLU A 88 -7.28 3.55 4.56
CA GLU A 88 -6.29 4.07 3.61
C GLU A 88 -4.97 3.30 3.67
N PHE A 89 -4.49 2.98 4.88
CA PHE A 89 -3.28 2.16 5.03
C PHE A 89 -3.41 0.80 4.32
N ASN A 90 -4.57 0.16 4.41
CA ASN A 90 -4.83 -1.10 3.71
C ASN A 90 -5.06 -0.91 2.21
N ALA A 91 -5.57 0.24 1.77
CA ALA A 91 -5.74 0.57 0.35
C ALA A 91 -4.39 0.71 -0.36
N ILE A 92 -3.42 1.37 0.30
CA ILE A 92 -2.02 1.43 -0.16
C ILE A 92 -1.45 0.02 -0.36
N ASP A 93 -1.68 -0.88 0.60
CA ASP A 93 -1.25 -2.29 0.49
C ASP A 93 -1.89 -3.02 -0.69
N LEU A 94 -3.20 -2.85 -0.88
CA LEU A 94 -3.92 -3.46 -1.99
C LEU A 94 -3.39 -2.96 -3.34
N ALA A 95 -3.11 -1.66 -3.44
CA ALA A 95 -2.60 -1.06 -4.66
C ALA A 95 -1.20 -1.58 -5.01
N TRP A 96 -0.28 -1.64 -4.04
CA TRP A 96 1.04 -2.20 -4.27
C TRP A 96 1.01 -3.72 -4.48
N ASP A 97 0.06 -4.45 -3.87
CA ASP A 97 -0.17 -5.88 -4.17
C ASP A 97 -0.61 -6.06 -5.62
N ALA A 98 -1.46 -5.21 -6.17
CA ALA A 98 -1.85 -5.28 -7.58
C ALA A 98 -0.63 -5.07 -8.51
N VAL A 99 0.19 -4.05 -8.24
CA VAL A 99 1.43 -3.80 -9.00
C VAL A 99 2.44 -4.95 -8.85
N TYR A 100 2.57 -5.52 -7.65
CA TYR A 100 3.48 -6.63 -7.40
C TYR A 100 2.93 -7.99 -7.82
N ARG A 101 1.64 -8.22 -7.92
CA ARG A 101 1.13 -9.57 -8.23
C ARG A 101 0.95 -9.80 -9.71
N PHE A 102 0.45 -8.79 -10.42
CA PHE A 102 0.07 -8.94 -11.81
C PHE A 102 1.22 -8.50 -12.73
N ARG A 103 1.67 -9.41 -13.58
CA ARG A 103 2.81 -9.24 -14.51
C ARG A 103 2.32 -9.18 -15.95
N GLY A 104 3.07 -8.49 -16.81
CA GLY A 104 2.81 -8.44 -18.26
C GLY A 104 1.52 -7.71 -18.65
N LEU A 105 0.98 -6.85 -17.78
CA LEU A 105 -0.17 -6.01 -18.10
C LEU A 105 0.27 -4.70 -18.78
N PRO A 106 -0.64 -3.96 -19.45
CA PRO A 106 -0.29 -2.69 -20.06
C PRO A 106 0.17 -1.66 -19.03
N ASP A 107 1.05 -0.73 -19.43
CA ASP A 107 1.56 0.36 -18.57
C ASP A 107 0.45 1.13 -17.85
N ALA A 108 -0.70 1.34 -18.51
CA ALA A 108 -1.87 1.99 -17.92
C ALA A 108 -2.41 1.27 -16.67
N TYR A 109 -2.40 -0.06 -16.65
CA TYR A 109 -2.79 -0.82 -15.45
C TYR A 109 -1.91 -0.47 -14.26
N TYR A 110 -0.60 -0.40 -14.49
CA TYR A 110 0.36 -0.07 -13.44
C TYR A 110 0.24 1.39 -13.01
N ALA A 111 0.08 2.30 -13.96
CA ALA A 111 -0.11 3.72 -13.68
C ALA A 111 -1.37 3.98 -12.83
N ASP A 112 -2.48 3.31 -13.13
CA ASP A 112 -3.72 3.43 -12.35
C ASP A 112 -3.52 2.98 -10.90
N TRP A 113 -2.89 1.82 -10.68
CA TRP A 113 -2.65 1.32 -9.32
C TRP A 113 -1.60 2.13 -8.55
N VAL A 114 -0.56 2.64 -9.23
CA VAL A 114 0.37 3.61 -8.61
C VAL A 114 -0.38 4.88 -8.21
N GLY A 115 -1.35 5.32 -9.02
CA GLY A 115 -2.25 6.43 -8.69
C GLY A 115 -3.07 6.17 -7.43
N VAL A 116 -3.73 5.00 -7.35
CA VAL A 116 -4.51 4.58 -6.16
C VAL A 116 -3.64 4.50 -4.91
N ALA A 117 -2.38 4.06 -5.03
CA ALA A 117 -1.48 4.02 -3.89
C ALA A 117 -1.13 5.41 -3.34
N ASN A 118 -1.27 6.47 -4.15
CA ASN A 118 -0.83 7.84 -3.86
C ASN A 118 -1.97 8.83 -3.56
N ASP A 119 -3.22 8.37 -3.48
CA ASP A 119 -4.39 9.19 -3.13
C ASP A 119 -4.40 9.54 -1.62
#